data_AF-A0A7Z9PT35-F1
#
_entry.id   AF-A0A7Z9PT35-F1
#
_cell.length_a   1.000
_cell.length_b   1.000
_cell.length_c   1.000
_cell.angle_alpha   90.00
_cell.angle_beta   90.00
_cell.angle_gamma   90.00
#
_symmetry.space_group_name_H-M   'P 1'
#
loop_
_entity.id
_entity.type
_entity.pdbx_description
1 polymer ?
#
loop_
_entity_poly.entity_id
_entity_poly.type
_entity_poly.pdbx_seq_one_letter_code
_entity_poly.pdbx_strand_id
1 'polypeptide(L)'
;MSEFEQDPLKEIIHDAVCGGDAELALSTLREENEKLKAALGSNPMMAVTGDLFDRAERLKDLGWTLACYFNKTDKPDLEERALQLRCQPILTAHTHRRNLVGPVMLDWANCNKRIGRVEKADELYHAIVADFQTILGWGPTFNEDWMTAVRCLQQALENSNRDYGDLKSRTTDVLSKSEKMAQERDRKMFI
;
A
#
# COMPACT_ATOMS: atom_id res chain seq x y z
N MET A 1 -13.66 32.28 -9.60
CA MET A 1 -12.79 31.44 -10.45
C MET A 1 -11.58 31.10 -9.61
N SER A 2 -11.60 29.99 -8.87
CA SER A 2 -10.52 29.60 -7.95
C SER A 2 -9.88 28.30 -8.40
N GLU A 3 -8.55 28.36 -8.56
CA GLU A 3 -7.59 27.28 -8.31
C GLU A 3 -7.84 25.93 -9.00
N PHE A 4 -7.88 25.94 -10.33
CA PHE A 4 -7.24 24.83 -11.06
C PHE A 4 -5.77 25.21 -11.23
N GLU A 5 -5.00 25.17 -10.12
CA GLU A 5 -3.55 25.09 -10.26
C GLU A 5 -3.27 23.81 -11.05
N GLN A 6 -2.68 23.97 -12.23
CA GLN A 6 -2.08 22.87 -12.96
C GLN A 6 -1.15 22.15 -11.99
N ASP A 7 -1.46 20.88 -11.72
CA ASP A 7 -0.65 20.04 -10.87
C ASP A 7 0.62 19.64 -11.64
N PRO A 8 1.79 20.27 -11.38
CA PRO A 8 2.94 20.09 -12.24
C PRO A 8 3.50 18.67 -12.16
N LEU A 9 3.36 18.00 -11.01
CA LEU A 9 3.79 16.61 -10.86
C LEU A 9 2.90 15.68 -11.69
N LYS A 10 1.58 15.92 -11.73
CA LYS A 10 0.68 15.11 -12.56
C LYS A 10 0.98 15.28 -14.04
N GLU A 11 1.34 16.49 -14.48
CA GLU A 11 1.76 16.74 -15.87
C GLU A 11 3.07 16.01 -16.20
N ILE A 12 4.08 16.08 -15.33
CA ILE A 12 5.36 15.37 -15.50
C ILE A 12 5.13 13.84 -15.57
N ILE A 13 4.28 13.30 -14.69
CA ILE A 13 3.98 11.86 -14.69
C ILE A 13 3.21 11.46 -15.95
N HIS A 14 2.27 12.29 -16.40
CA HIS A 14 1.56 12.05 -17.64
C HIS A 14 2.53 12.02 -18.84
N ASP A 15 3.45 12.99 -18.94
CA ASP A 15 4.48 13.04 -19.97
C ASP A 15 5.35 11.77 -19.97
N ALA A 16 5.82 11.33 -18.80
CA ALA A 16 6.59 10.08 -18.68
C ALA A 16 5.81 8.85 -19.15
N VAL A 17 4.52 8.74 -18.85
CA VAL A 17 3.65 7.65 -19.33
C VAL A 17 3.42 7.73 -20.85
N CYS A 18 3.53 8.93 -21.45
CA CYS A 18 3.50 9.14 -22.89
C CYS A 18 4.87 8.92 -23.57
N GLY A 19 5.87 8.40 -22.86
CA GLY A 19 7.21 8.12 -23.40
C GLY A 19 8.24 9.22 -23.16
N GLY A 20 7.91 10.22 -22.33
CA GLY A 20 8.83 11.24 -21.84
C GLY A 20 9.83 10.72 -20.81
N ASP A 21 10.39 11.63 -20.01
CA ASP A 21 11.49 11.32 -19.09
C ASP A 21 11.01 10.61 -17.81
N ALA A 22 11.19 9.30 -17.77
CA ALA A 22 10.86 8.45 -16.63
C ALA A 22 11.69 8.75 -15.37
N GLU A 23 12.96 9.13 -15.52
CA GLU A 23 13.82 9.43 -14.37
C GLU A 23 13.41 10.75 -13.72
N LEU A 24 13.08 11.76 -14.54
CA LEU A 24 12.51 13.02 -14.06
C LEU A 24 11.22 12.77 -13.27
N ALA A 25 10.30 11.96 -13.78
CA ALA A 25 9.06 11.66 -13.07
C ALA A 25 9.30 10.95 -11.72
N LEU A 26 10.22 9.99 -11.67
CA LEU A 26 10.59 9.30 -10.42
C LEU A 26 11.30 10.23 -9.43
N SER A 27 12.18 11.13 -9.90
CA SER A 27 12.86 12.08 -9.03
C SER A 27 11.90 13.12 -8.46
N THR A 28 11.00 13.67 -9.28
CA THR A 28 10.01 14.65 -8.80
C THR A 28 9.03 14.01 -7.83
N LEU A 29 8.58 12.77 -8.08
CA LEU A 29 7.73 12.04 -7.12
C LEU A 29 8.45 11.80 -5.78
N ARG A 30 9.75 11.48 -5.82
CA ARG A 30 10.58 11.33 -4.61
C ARG A 30 10.69 12.64 -3.83
N GLU A 31 10.94 13.74 -4.51
CA GLU A 31 11.01 15.06 -3.87
C GLU A 31 9.70 15.44 -3.18
N GLU A 32 8.56 15.17 -3.81
CA GLU A 32 7.25 15.42 -3.22
C GLU A 32 6.97 14.53 -2.00
N ASN A 33 7.42 13.27 -2.01
CA ASN A 33 7.38 12.40 -0.83
C ASN A 33 8.22 12.95 0.33
N GLU A 34 9.44 13.44 0.06
CA GLU A 34 10.27 14.05 1.10
C GLU A 34 9.66 15.34 1.66
N LYS A 35 9.01 16.16 0.81
CA LYS A 35 8.25 17.33 1.27
C LYS A 35 7.07 16.94 2.16
N LEU A 36 6.31 15.89 1.81
CA LEU A 36 5.24 15.36 2.65
C LEU A 36 5.79 14.90 4.01
N LYS A 37 6.88 14.15 4.00
CA LYS A 37 7.55 13.66 5.22
C LYS A 37 8.04 14.80 6.10
N ALA A 38 8.63 15.85 5.52
CA ALA A 38 9.03 17.04 6.25
C ALA A 38 7.83 17.79 6.85
N ALA A 39 6.71 17.87 6.12
CA ALA A 39 5.49 18.55 6.57
C ALA A 39 4.78 17.82 7.72
N LEU A 40 4.78 16.48 7.73
CA LEU A 40 4.26 15.68 8.85
C LEU A 40 5.15 15.77 10.10
N GLY A 41 6.40 16.18 9.93
CA GLY A 41 7.39 16.28 10.99
C GLY A 41 7.71 14.93 11.63
N SER A 42 8.58 14.97 12.65
CA SER A 42 8.98 13.76 13.40
C SER A 42 8.11 13.51 14.63
N ASN A 43 7.04 14.29 14.84
CA ASN A 43 6.23 14.20 16.05
C ASN A 43 5.04 13.25 15.83
N PRO A 44 5.07 12.01 16.38
CA PRO A 44 3.98 11.05 16.23
C PRO A 44 2.67 11.48 16.90
N MET A 45 2.67 12.54 17.72
CA MET A 45 1.48 13.11 18.35
C MET A 45 0.86 14.27 17.57
N MET A 46 1.45 14.68 16.44
CA MET A 46 0.89 15.75 15.62
C MET A 46 -0.41 15.27 14.96
N ALA A 47 -1.47 16.05 15.11
CA ALA A 47 -2.70 15.81 14.36
C ALA A 47 -2.42 16.05 12.87
N VAL A 48 -2.47 14.98 12.08
CA VAL A 48 -2.35 15.06 10.62
C VAL A 48 -3.59 15.75 10.06
N THR A 49 -3.41 16.83 9.30
CA THR A 49 -4.51 17.56 8.67
C THR A 49 -5.08 16.77 7.49
N GLY A 50 -6.34 17.06 7.13
CA GLY A 50 -6.99 16.45 5.95
C GLY A 50 -6.15 16.62 4.68
N ASP A 51 -5.62 17.82 4.44
CA ASP A 51 -4.80 18.14 3.28
C ASP A 51 -3.54 17.26 3.16
N LEU A 52 -2.92 16.88 4.29
CA LEU A 52 -1.75 16.01 4.28
C LEU A 52 -2.12 14.55 3.94
N PHE A 53 -3.32 14.09 4.33
CA PHE A 53 -3.84 12.80 3.88
C PHE A 53 -4.16 12.81 2.39
N ASP A 54 -4.84 13.84 1.90
CA ASP A 54 -5.14 13.97 0.47
C ASP A 54 -3.87 14.02 -0.38
N ARG A 55 -2.83 14.70 0.12
CA ARG A 55 -1.51 14.68 -0.51
C ARG A 55 -0.88 13.30 -0.52
N ALA A 56 -0.96 12.54 0.58
CA ALA A 56 -0.42 11.19 0.66
C ALA A 56 -1.12 10.23 -0.33
N GLU A 57 -2.45 10.27 -0.37
CA GLU A 57 -3.27 9.49 -1.30
C GLU A 57 -2.97 9.83 -2.76
N ARG A 58 -2.83 11.12 -3.07
CA ARG A 58 -2.45 11.58 -4.40
C ARG A 58 -1.08 11.04 -4.83
N LEU A 59 -0.07 11.13 -3.96
CA LEU A 59 1.28 10.61 -4.27
C LEU A 59 1.29 9.09 -4.45
N LYS A 60 0.48 8.37 -3.66
CA LYS A 60 0.24 6.93 -3.82
C LYS A 60 -0.33 6.59 -5.20
N ASP A 61 -1.36 7.31 -5.65
CA ASP A 61 -1.99 7.07 -6.97
C ASP A 61 -1.07 7.40 -8.15
N LEU A 62 -0.27 8.45 -8.00
CA LEU A 62 0.73 8.86 -8.99
C LEU A 62 1.87 7.81 -9.11
N GLY A 63 2.37 7.30 -7.98
CA GLY A 63 3.34 6.20 -7.98
C GLY A 63 2.78 4.92 -8.59
N TRP A 64 1.49 4.63 -8.37
CA TRP A 64 0.82 3.49 -9.02
C TRP A 64 0.74 3.64 -10.53
N THR A 65 0.42 4.84 -11.00
CA THR A 65 0.33 5.14 -12.43
C THR A 65 1.66 4.86 -13.14
N LEU A 66 2.78 5.32 -12.55
CA LEU A 66 4.13 5.01 -13.05
C LEU A 66 4.44 3.52 -13.00
N ALA A 67 4.16 2.83 -11.89
CA ALA A 67 4.39 1.40 -11.75
C ALA A 67 3.65 0.59 -12.83
N CYS A 68 2.37 0.92 -13.07
CA CYS A 68 1.58 0.28 -14.12
C CYS A 68 2.18 0.49 -15.51
N TYR A 69 2.69 1.69 -15.80
CA TYR A 69 3.35 1.99 -17.07
C TYR A 69 4.66 1.21 -17.23
N PHE A 70 5.50 1.16 -16.19
CA PHE A 70 6.75 0.41 -16.23
C PHE A 70 6.56 -1.10 -16.33
N ASN A 71 5.54 -1.65 -15.66
CA ASN A 71 5.15 -3.04 -15.85
C ASN A 71 4.73 -3.33 -17.30
N LYS A 72 3.90 -2.46 -17.89
CA LYS A 72 3.45 -2.59 -19.30
C LYS A 72 4.59 -2.46 -20.32
N THR A 73 5.65 -1.73 -19.96
CA THR A 73 6.81 -1.47 -20.84
C THR A 73 8.03 -2.32 -20.49
N ASP A 74 7.85 -3.36 -19.68
CA ASP A 74 8.88 -4.32 -19.27
C ASP A 74 10.14 -3.66 -18.66
N LYS A 75 9.91 -2.69 -17.76
CA LYS A 75 10.97 -1.99 -17.00
C LYS A 75 10.90 -2.34 -15.51
N PRO A 76 11.26 -3.57 -15.11
CA PRO A 76 11.06 -4.09 -13.76
C PRO A 76 11.72 -3.25 -12.66
N ASP A 77 12.93 -2.73 -12.88
CA ASP A 77 13.61 -1.90 -11.89
C ASP A 77 12.94 -0.54 -11.67
N LEU A 78 12.36 0.05 -12.72
CA LEU A 78 11.62 1.31 -12.61
C LEU A 78 10.26 1.11 -11.97
N GLU A 79 9.59 -0.01 -12.27
CA GLU A 79 8.36 -0.41 -11.58
C GLU A 79 8.59 -0.56 -10.08
N GLU A 80 9.65 -1.27 -9.68
CA GLU A 80 9.98 -1.46 -8.27
C GLU A 80 10.22 -0.13 -7.55
N ARG A 81 10.96 0.78 -8.17
CA ARG A 81 11.17 2.15 -7.65
C ARG A 81 9.86 2.93 -7.54
N ALA A 82 8.98 2.83 -8.52
CA ALA A 82 7.68 3.49 -8.49
C ALA A 82 6.77 2.92 -7.38
N LEU A 83 6.80 1.60 -7.14
CA LEU A 83 6.07 0.95 -6.06
C LEU A 83 6.61 1.32 -4.67
N GLN A 84 7.94 1.42 -4.54
CA GLN A 84 8.56 1.96 -3.33
C GLN A 84 8.05 3.39 -3.05
N LEU A 85 8.06 4.26 -4.08
CA LEU A 85 7.58 5.63 -3.98
C LEU A 85 6.07 5.74 -3.74
N ARG A 86 5.27 4.79 -4.22
CA ARG A 86 3.84 4.64 -3.89
C ARG A 86 3.63 4.30 -2.42
N CYS A 87 4.50 3.45 -1.86
CA CYS A 87 4.37 2.96 -0.49
C CYS A 87 4.76 4.02 0.55
N GLN A 88 5.79 4.82 0.27
CA GLN A 88 6.34 5.82 1.18
C GLN A 88 5.31 6.82 1.77
N PRO A 89 4.45 7.50 0.99
CA PRO A 89 3.52 8.49 1.53
C PRO A 89 2.50 7.87 2.48
N ILE A 90 2.03 6.65 2.18
CA ILE A 90 1.09 5.91 3.02
C ILE A 90 1.74 5.45 4.31
N LEU A 91 2.97 4.95 4.26
CA LEU A 91 3.72 4.64 5.48
C LEU A 91 3.96 5.89 6.34
N THR A 92 4.08 7.06 5.73
CA THR A 92 4.35 8.31 6.45
C THR A 92 3.07 8.86 7.11
N ALA A 93 1.95 8.91 6.38
CA ALA A 93 0.71 9.51 6.87
C ALA A 93 -0.18 8.50 7.63
N HIS A 94 -0.13 7.23 7.26
CA HIS A 94 -1.11 6.22 7.67
C HIS A 94 -0.47 5.03 8.41
N THR A 95 0.60 5.26 9.16
CA THR A 95 1.36 4.23 9.91
C THR A 95 0.51 3.17 10.62
N HIS A 96 -0.65 3.56 11.17
CA HIS A 96 -1.55 2.67 11.91
C HIS A 96 -2.73 2.10 11.10
N ARG A 97 -2.98 2.60 9.89
CA ARG A 97 -4.10 2.16 9.03
C ARG A 97 -3.65 1.03 8.12
N ARG A 98 -3.62 -0.17 8.68
CA ARG A 98 -3.17 -1.41 8.04
C ARG A 98 -3.93 -1.75 6.76
N ASN A 99 -5.19 -1.35 6.64
CA ASN A 99 -5.99 -1.49 5.43
C ASN A 99 -5.43 -0.67 4.24
N LEU A 100 -4.75 0.44 4.52
CA LEU A 100 -4.11 1.28 3.51
C LEU A 100 -2.64 0.88 3.27
N VAL A 101 -1.91 0.57 4.36
CA VAL A 101 -0.50 0.19 4.30
C VAL A 101 -0.29 -1.19 3.65
N GLY A 102 -1.14 -2.16 3.98
CA GLY A 102 -0.99 -3.55 3.55
C GLY A 102 -0.93 -3.72 2.03
N PRO A 103 -1.90 -3.17 1.28
CA PRO A 103 -1.92 -3.29 -0.18
C PRO A 103 -0.67 -2.71 -0.85
N VAL A 104 -0.23 -1.51 -0.45
CA VAL A 104 0.94 -0.87 -1.07
C VAL A 104 2.25 -1.59 -0.76
N MET A 105 2.38 -2.16 0.44
CA MET A 105 3.54 -2.98 0.80
C MET A 105 3.55 -4.31 0.06
N LEU A 106 2.38 -4.94 -0.10
CA LEU A 106 2.27 -6.19 -0.85
C LEU A 106 2.60 -6.02 -2.33
N ASP A 107 2.12 -4.95 -2.98
CA ASP A 107 2.47 -4.67 -4.37
C ASP A 107 4.00 -4.54 -4.53
N TRP A 108 4.66 -3.85 -3.61
CA TRP A 108 6.12 -3.72 -3.59
C TRP A 108 6.85 -5.05 -3.34
N ALA A 109 6.35 -5.86 -2.40
CA ALA A 109 6.91 -7.18 -2.09
C ALA A 109 6.77 -8.16 -3.28
N ASN A 110 5.57 -8.21 -3.87
CA ASN A 110 5.26 -9.05 -5.01
C ASN A 110 6.09 -8.67 -6.24
N CYS A 111 6.31 -7.38 -6.48
CA CYS A 111 7.23 -6.91 -7.52
C CYS A 111 8.66 -7.43 -7.27
N ASN A 112 9.20 -7.22 -6.06
CA ASN A 112 10.54 -7.72 -5.70
C ASN A 112 10.66 -9.24 -5.90
N LYS A 113 9.64 -10.01 -5.51
CA LYS A 113 9.61 -11.46 -5.72
C LYS A 113 9.65 -11.81 -7.21
N ARG A 114 8.82 -11.14 -8.03
CA ARG A 114 8.72 -11.36 -9.48
C ARG A 114 10.03 -11.06 -10.21
N ILE A 115 10.78 -10.05 -9.79
CA ILE A 115 12.06 -9.66 -10.41
C ILE A 115 13.26 -10.43 -9.82
N GLY A 116 13.01 -11.45 -8.99
CA GLY A 116 14.04 -12.34 -8.43
C GLY A 116 14.75 -11.82 -7.18
N ARG A 117 14.34 -10.66 -6.62
CA ARG A 117 14.85 -10.11 -5.36
C ARG A 117 14.14 -10.75 -4.16
N VAL A 118 14.30 -12.07 -4.03
CA VAL A 118 13.56 -12.91 -3.08
C VAL A 118 13.79 -12.49 -1.63
N GLU A 119 15.03 -12.18 -1.25
CA GLU A 119 15.36 -11.74 0.11
C GLU A 119 14.62 -10.45 0.47
N LYS A 120 14.57 -9.49 -0.46
CA LYS A 120 13.87 -8.23 -0.25
C LYS A 120 12.36 -8.43 -0.14
N ALA A 121 11.80 -9.32 -0.95
CA ALA A 121 10.40 -9.69 -0.85
C ALA A 121 10.07 -10.31 0.51
N ASP A 122 10.91 -11.24 1.00
CA ASP A 122 10.70 -11.88 2.31
C ASP A 122 10.80 -10.89 3.48
N GLU A 123 11.73 -9.93 3.42
CA GLU A 123 11.78 -8.83 4.39
C GLU A 123 10.47 -8.02 4.43
N LEU A 124 9.91 -7.70 3.27
CA LEU A 124 8.67 -6.94 3.18
C LEU A 124 7.47 -7.75 3.67
N TYR A 125 7.35 -9.03 3.30
CA TYR A 125 6.31 -9.91 3.85
C TYR A 125 6.45 -10.04 5.36
N HIS A 126 7.67 -10.21 5.86
CA HIS A 126 7.92 -10.29 7.30
C HIS A 126 7.49 -9.01 8.03
N ALA A 127 7.78 -7.84 7.48
CA ALA A 127 7.35 -6.56 8.06
C ALA A 127 5.82 -6.46 8.15
N ILE A 128 5.09 -6.90 7.11
CA ILE A 128 3.62 -6.97 7.13
C ILE A 128 3.17 -7.92 8.24
N VAL A 129 3.72 -9.14 8.29
CA VAL A 129 3.34 -10.15 9.30
C VAL A 129 3.57 -9.63 10.72
N ALA A 130 4.74 -9.03 10.96
CA ALA A 130 5.14 -8.55 12.28
C ALA A 130 4.16 -7.50 12.83
N ASP A 131 3.73 -6.56 12.00
CA ASP A 131 2.77 -5.52 12.42
C ASP A 131 1.32 -6.03 12.44
N PHE A 132 0.91 -6.80 11.42
CA PHE A 132 -0.51 -7.09 11.19
C PHE A 132 -1.01 -8.24 12.04
N GLN A 133 -0.16 -9.18 12.49
CA GLN A 133 -0.60 -10.33 13.31
C GLN A 133 -1.40 -9.94 14.56
N THR A 134 -1.19 -8.73 15.09
CA THR A 134 -1.89 -8.22 16.28
C THR A 134 -3.38 -7.99 16.05
N ILE A 135 -3.81 -7.71 14.81
CA ILE A 135 -5.22 -7.43 14.46
C ILE A 135 -6.13 -8.64 14.68
N LEU A 136 -5.54 -9.85 14.62
CA LEU A 136 -6.26 -11.09 14.86
C LEU A 136 -6.77 -11.21 16.30
N GLY A 137 -6.21 -10.44 17.25
CA GLY A 137 -6.68 -10.39 18.63
C GLY A 137 -8.08 -9.78 18.77
N TRP A 138 -8.58 -9.06 17.76
CA TRP A 138 -9.93 -8.48 17.77
C TRP A 138 -11.01 -9.50 17.42
N GLY A 139 -10.62 -10.66 16.91
CA GLY A 139 -11.53 -11.70 16.44
C GLY A 139 -12.23 -11.35 15.12
N PRO A 140 -13.09 -12.25 14.61
CA PRO A 140 -13.80 -12.04 13.36
C PRO A 140 -14.77 -10.85 13.41
N THR A 141 -14.76 -10.04 12.36
CA THR A 141 -15.68 -8.91 12.12
C THR A 141 -16.08 -8.82 10.64
N PHE A 142 -17.17 -8.12 10.32
CA PHE A 142 -17.60 -7.82 8.95
C PHE A 142 -17.12 -6.43 8.45
N ASN A 143 -16.22 -5.78 9.19
CA ASN A 143 -15.64 -4.50 8.80
C ASN A 143 -14.64 -4.68 7.63
N GLU A 144 -14.89 -4.01 6.50
CA GLU A 144 -14.11 -4.21 5.27
C GLU A 144 -12.66 -3.74 5.38
N ASP A 145 -12.39 -2.67 6.13
CA ASP A 145 -11.01 -2.20 6.36
C ASP A 145 -10.20 -3.25 7.12
N TRP A 146 -10.76 -3.78 8.20
CA TRP A 146 -10.14 -4.85 8.94
C TRP A 146 -9.97 -6.11 8.08
N MET A 147 -10.97 -6.48 7.28
CA MET A 147 -10.88 -7.64 6.38
C MET A 147 -9.81 -7.45 5.32
N THR A 148 -9.64 -6.24 4.78
CA THR A 148 -8.56 -5.89 3.86
C THR A 148 -7.20 -6.09 4.52
N ALA A 149 -7.02 -5.63 5.76
CA ALA A 149 -5.78 -5.87 6.51
C ALA A 149 -5.51 -7.36 6.75
N VAL A 150 -6.53 -8.15 7.11
CA VAL A 150 -6.38 -9.60 7.32
C VAL A 150 -6.06 -10.35 6.02
N ARG A 151 -6.67 -9.97 4.89
CA ARG A 151 -6.31 -10.50 3.57
C ARG A 151 -4.86 -10.18 3.22
N CYS A 152 -4.39 -8.98 3.56
CA CYS A 152 -2.99 -8.62 3.35
C CYS A 152 -2.03 -9.48 4.20
N LEU A 153 -2.38 -9.69 5.47
CA LEU A 153 -1.65 -10.60 6.36
C LEU A 153 -1.61 -12.02 5.79
N GLN A 154 -2.75 -12.55 5.32
CA GLN A 154 -2.81 -13.87 4.71
C GLN A 154 -1.88 -14.00 3.51
N GLN A 155 -1.92 -13.04 2.57
CA GLN A 155 -1.06 -13.08 1.39
C GLN A 155 0.43 -13.01 1.76
N ALA A 156 0.81 -12.22 2.76
CA ALA A 156 2.18 -12.17 3.24
C ALA A 156 2.64 -13.52 3.84
N LEU A 157 1.78 -14.17 4.63
CA LEU A 157 2.03 -15.50 5.20
C LEU A 157 2.14 -16.59 4.12
N GLU A 158 1.38 -16.48 3.03
CA GLU A 158 1.42 -17.43 1.92
C GLU A 158 2.66 -17.27 1.04
N ASN A 159 3.21 -16.07 0.97
CA ASN A 159 4.32 -15.75 0.07
C ASN A 159 5.70 -15.70 0.72
N SER A 160 5.77 -15.59 2.04
CA SER A 160 7.02 -15.63 2.80
C SER A 160 7.66 -17.02 2.76
N ASN A 161 8.99 -17.04 2.82
CA ASN A 161 9.78 -18.27 2.93
C ASN A 161 9.89 -18.77 4.38
N ARG A 162 9.37 -18.01 5.35
CA ARG A 162 9.43 -18.34 6.77
C ARG A 162 8.25 -19.23 7.16
N ASP A 163 8.47 -20.09 8.14
CA ASP A 163 7.40 -20.93 8.68
C ASP A 163 6.53 -20.13 9.66
N TYR A 164 5.25 -20.01 9.30
CA TYR A 164 4.21 -19.37 10.10
C TYR A 164 2.99 -20.29 10.29
N GLY A 165 3.16 -21.61 10.31
CA GLY A 165 2.08 -22.60 10.30
C GLY A 165 0.85 -22.26 11.15
N ASP A 166 1.06 -22.04 12.45
CA ASP A 166 -0.03 -21.70 13.39
C ASP A 166 -0.72 -20.38 13.05
N LEU A 167 0.07 -19.35 12.73
CA LEU A 167 -0.44 -18.03 12.39
C LEU A 167 -1.22 -18.05 11.07
N LYS A 168 -0.76 -18.83 10.08
CA LYS A 168 -1.46 -19.05 8.82
C LYS A 168 -2.82 -19.71 9.05
N SER A 169 -2.86 -20.80 9.81
CA SER A 169 -4.12 -21.47 10.16
C SER A 169 -5.09 -20.55 10.87
N ARG A 170 -4.62 -19.80 11.87
CA ARG A 170 -5.44 -18.83 12.61
C ARG A 170 -5.97 -17.70 11.73
N THR A 171 -5.14 -17.19 10.81
CA THR A 171 -5.53 -16.11 9.89
C THR A 171 -6.63 -16.57 8.94
N THR A 172 -6.48 -17.77 8.37
CA THR A 172 -7.49 -18.37 7.47
C THR A 172 -8.82 -18.62 8.19
N ASP A 173 -8.80 -19.16 9.42
CA ASP A 173 -10.02 -19.39 10.21
C ASP A 173 -10.75 -18.06 10.53
N VAL A 174 -9.99 -17.06 10.98
CA VAL A 174 -10.52 -15.74 11.32
C VAL A 174 -11.14 -15.06 10.10
N LEU A 175 -10.47 -15.08 8.95
CA LEU A 175 -10.98 -14.49 7.72
C LEU A 175 -12.24 -15.22 7.21
N SER A 176 -12.25 -16.56 7.23
CA SER A 176 -13.41 -17.35 6.80
C SER A 176 -14.66 -17.05 7.64
N LYS A 177 -14.49 -16.91 8.96
CA LYS A 177 -15.59 -16.51 9.88
C LYS A 177 -16.09 -15.10 9.55
N SER A 178 -15.20 -14.16 9.30
CA SER A 178 -15.53 -12.79 8.89
C SER A 178 -16.33 -12.71 7.60
N GLU A 179 -15.92 -13.48 6.58
CA GLU A 179 -16.63 -13.52 5.29
C GLU A 179 -18.06 -14.07 5.45
N LYS A 180 -18.25 -15.09 6.28
CA LYS A 180 -19.60 -15.61 6.60
C LYS A 180 -20.45 -14.54 7.28
N MET A 181 -19.89 -13.82 8.25
CA MET A 181 -20.60 -12.72 8.93
C MET A 181 -21.02 -11.61 7.98
N ALA A 182 -20.14 -11.22 7.04
CA ALA A 182 -20.45 -10.22 6.02
C ALA A 182 -21.60 -10.69 5.10
N GLN A 183 -21.55 -11.93 4.63
CA GLN A 183 -22.61 -12.51 3.80
C GLN A 183 -23.96 -12.58 4.54
N GLU A 184 -23.96 -12.94 5.81
CA GLU A 184 -25.18 -12.98 6.64
C GLU A 184 -25.78 -11.58 6.85
N ARG A 185 -24.93 -10.57 7.06
CA ARG A 185 -25.35 -9.17 7.18
C ARG A 185 -26.05 -8.70 5.90
N ASP A 186 -25.42 -8.96 4.75
CA ASP A 186 -25.95 -8.51 3.47
C ASP A 186 -27.28 -9.20 3.16
N ARG A 187 -27.40 -10.52 3.42
CA ARG A 187 -28.68 -11.24 3.29
C ARG A 187 -29.80 -10.64 4.15
N LYS A 188 -29.49 -10.17 5.37
CA LYS A 188 -30.47 -9.54 6.27
C LYS A 188 -30.87 -8.12 5.87
N MET A 189 -30.10 -7.43 5.02
CA MET A 189 -30.49 -6.11 4.48
C MET A 189 -31.44 -6.19 3.28
N PHE A 190 -31.58 -7.35 2.66
CA PHE A 190 -32.45 -7.57 1.50
C PHE A 190 -33.78 -8.30 1.85
N ILE A 191 -34.07 -8.50 3.13
CA ILE A 191 -35.34 -9.06 3.66
C ILE A 191 -36.04 -7.96 4.45
#